data_AF-A0A3N5NAV3-F1
#
_entry.id   AF-A0A3N5NAV3-F1
#
_cell.length_a   1.000
_cell.length_b   1.000
_cell.length_c   1.000
_cell.angle_alpha   90.00
_cell.angle_beta   90.00
_cell.angle_gamma   90.00
#
_symmetry.space_group_name_H-M   'P 1'
#
loop_
_entity.id
_entity.type
_entity.pdbx_description
1 polymer ?
#
loop_
_entity_poly.entity_id
_entity_poly.type
_entity_poly.pdbx_seq_one_letter_code
_entity_poly.pdbx_strand_id
1 'polypeptide(L)'
;MAQACADELAALAARSRPGAARGAAGTRTAANAAGRSARVEIADDIEAVQRLFRSRRWGDGLPVIPPTPERVQRMLARNALSPETLVGALAPGFGAATLEAIAVNAVAAGCDPELLPLVVAAIKGAAAPEFNLQAIQATTNSVAVWVIVNGPGANRLGFNAGINCLGQGSWANATLGRAVHLVLQNVGGAAPGEMDRATHGQPGKYTFCCAENEAESPWQALHVERGFRAEATTVTVVGAEGTMNMNTHTKDADQLLRAFAETMMHPPSNEYTHGGEPWLIVSPEHADILKRAGLSKADVRREL
;
A
#
# COMPACT_ATOMS: atom_id res chain seq x y z
N MET A 1 22.35 20.74 -10.36
CA MET A 1 22.13 20.72 -8.90
C MET A 1 20.83 20.00 -8.48
N ALA A 2 20.29 19.10 -9.32
CA ALA A 2 19.13 18.25 -9.01
C ALA A 2 19.42 16.75 -9.16
N GLN A 3 20.67 16.39 -9.50
CA GLN A 3 21.09 14.99 -9.73
C GLN A 3 21.64 14.31 -8.46
N ALA A 4 22.07 15.08 -7.45
CA ALA A 4 22.74 14.56 -6.26
C ALA A 4 21.78 14.05 -5.16
N CYS A 5 20.47 14.35 -5.24
CA CYS A 5 19.47 13.87 -4.28
C CYS A 5 18.97 12.44 -4.59
N ALA A 6 18.96 12.05 -5.87
CA ALA A 6 18.53 10.71 -6.30
C ALA A 6 19.60 9.63 -5.99
N ASP A 7 20.88 10.02 -5.98
CA ASP A 7 22.00 9.10 -5.78
C ASP A 7 22.14 8.61 -4.33
N GLU A 8 21.62 9.33 -3.32
CA GLU A 8 21.70 8.88 -1.92
C GLU A 8 20.71 7.74 -1.61
N LEU A 9 19.58 7.65 -2.31
CA LEU A 9 18.62 6.54 -2.18
C LEU A 9 19.00 5.34 -3.06
N ALA A 10 19.61 5.56 -4.24
CA ALA A 10 20.20 4.48 -5.02
C ALA A 10 21.44 3.86 -4.32
N ALA A 11 22.24 4.68 -3.63
CA ALA A 11 23.39 4.19 -2.84
C ALA A 11 22.99 3.37 -1.61
N LEU A 12 21.73 3.46 -1.17
CA LEU A 12 21.14 2.69 -0.07
C LEU A 12 20.67 1.29 -0.50
N ALA A 13 20.45 1.05 -1.80
CA ALA A 13 19.93 -0.21 -2.33
C ALA A 13 20.84 -0.92 -3.35
N ALA A 14 21.84 -0.25 -3.95
CA ALA A 14 22.73 -0.88 -4.91
C ALA A 14 24.13 -0.24 -4.92
N ARG A 15 25.16 -0.99 -4.55
CA ARG A 15 26.52 -0.78 -5.09
C ARG A 15 27.18 -2.11 -5.46
N SER A 16 27.19 -2.36 -6.76
CA SER A 16 28.17 -3.22 -7.44
C SER A 16 28.80 -2.42 -8.59
N ARG A 17 29.85 -1.64 -8.30
CA ARG A 17 31.11 -1.47 -9.08
C ARG A 17 31.91 -0.21 -8.69
N PRO A 18 33.26 -0.20 -8.86
CA PRO A 18 34.16 0.76 -8.21
C PRO A 18 34.58 1.94 -9.10
N GLY A 19 34.85 3.09 -8.49
CA GLY A 19 35.65 4.15 -9.12
C GLY A 19 35.46 5.57 -8.60
N ALA A 20 36.56 6.10 -8.03
CA ALA A 20 36.96 7.51 -7.90
C ALA A 20 36.32 8.42 -6.83
N ALA A 21 37.21 8.98 -6.01
CA ALA A 21 36.97 9.88 -4.88
C ALA A 21 37.06 11.37 -5.25
N ARG A 22 36.36 12.23 -4.49
CA ARG A 22 36.86 13.51 -3.91
C ARG A 22 35.76 14.16 -3.06
N GLY A 23 36.15 14.75 -1.93
CA GLY A 23 35.25 15.09 -0.81
C GLY A 23 34.86 16.56 -0.62
N ALA A 24 33.95 16.78 0.34
CA ALA A 24 33.72 18.00 1.12
C ALA A 24 32.85 17.67 2.36
N ALA A 25 32.96 18.46 3.43
CA ALA A 25 32.48 18.19 4.79
C ALA A 25 30.94 18.11 4.96
N GLY A 26 30.47 17.20 5.81
CA GLY A 26 29.06 17.03 6.23
C GLY A 26 28.76 15.60 6.66
N THR A 27 27.94 15.41 7.72
CA THR A 27 27.32 14.15 8.22
C THR A 27 28.01 12.83 7.83
N ARG A 28 28.62 12.13 8.82
CA ARG A 28 29.24 10.82 8.60
C ARG A 28 28.19 9.74 8.35
N THR A 29 27.94 9.45 7.08
CA THR A 29 27.26 8.22 6.65
C THR A 29 28.26 7.07 6.74
N ALA A 30 28.09 6.15 7.70
CA ALA A 30 28.88 4.92 7.74
C ALA A 30 28.46 4.01 6.57
N ALA A 31 29.42 3.58 5.74
CA ALA A 31 29.16 2.68 4.62
C ALA A 31 28.73 1.30 5.13
N ASN A 32 27.57 0.81 4.70
CA ASN A 32 27.00 -0.47 5.13
C ASN A 32 27.38 -1.62 4.19
N ALA A 33 27.52 -2.82 4.79
CA ALA A 33 27.56 -4.08 4.06
C ALA A 33 26.24 -4.30 3.29
N ALA A 34 26.32 -4.97 2.13
CA ALA A 34 25.21 -5.18 1.22
C ALA A 34 23.94 -5.69 1.94
N GLY A 35 22.85 -4.93 1.87
CA GLY A 35 21.53 -5.31 2.38
C GLY A 35 21.00 -4.55 3.59
N ARG A 36 21.84 -3.74 4.29
CA ARG A 36 21.42 -3.01 5.50
C ARG A 36 21.08 -1.54 5.26
N SER A 37 19.99 -1.07 5.87
CA SER A 37 19.59 0.35 5.82
C SER A 37 20.63 1.25 6.48
N ALA A 38 20.99 2.37 5.83
CA ALA A 38 21.95 3.32 6.39
C ALA A 38 21.40 3.97 7.67
N ARG A 39 22.33 4.31 8.57
CA ARG A 39 22.02 4.93 9.84
C ARG A 39 22.38 6.41 9.77
N VAL A 40 21.53 7.23 10.40
CA VAL A 40 21.77 8.67 10.58
C VAL A 40 21.74 8.96 12.06
N GLU A 41 22.82 9.55 12.57
CA GLU A 41 22.88 10.07 13.93
C GLU A 41 22.17 11.43 13.99
N ILE A 42 21.25 11.57 14.93
CA ILE A 42 20.51 12.80 15.20
C ILE A 42 20.25 12.89 16.71
N ALA A 43 20.01 14.10 17.22
CA ALA A 43 19.59 14.29 18.60
C ALA A 43 18.33 13.45 18.90
N ASP A 44 18.25 12.91 20.11
CA ASP A 44 17.07 12.19 20.61
C ASP A 44 15.95 13.18 20.96
N ASP A 45 15.43 13.81 19.91
CA ASP A 45 14.38 14.82 19.95
C ASP A 45 13.42 14.54 18.79
N ILE A 46 12.13 14.38 19.11
CA ILE A 46 11.12 14.07 18.12
C ILE A 46 11.03 15.19 17.07
N GLU A 47 11.17 16.46 17.45
CA GLU A 47 11.07 17.57 16.49
C GLU A 47 12.24 17.59 15.52
N ALA A 48 13.46 17.31 15.99
CA ALA A 48 14.64 17.12 15.17
C ALA A 48 14.43 15.98 14.17
N VAL A 49 13.89 14.84 14.60
CA VAL A 49 13.57 13.71 13.70
C VAL A 49 12.52 14.11 12.67
N GLN A 50 11.42 14.75 13.07
CA GLN A 50 10.40 15.19 12.12
C GLN A 50 10.98 16.18 11.09
N ARG A 51 11.85 17.10 11.53
CA ARG A 51 12.52 18.06 10.64
C ARG A 51 13.44 17.35 9.66
N LEU A 52 14.19 16.34 10.11
CA LEU A 52 15.02 15.53 9.24
C LEU A 52 14.18 14.83 8.17
N PHE A 53 13.12 14.12 8.56
CA PHE A 53 12.22 13.42 7.62
C PHE A 53 11.62 14.36 6.57
N ARG A 54 11.17 15.56 6.98
CA ARG A 54 10.67 16.58 6.04
C ARG A 54 11.76 17.08 5.10
N SER A 55 12.95 17.41 5.63
CA SER A 55 14.06 17.93 4.83
C SER A 55 14.57 16.92 3.80
N ARG A 56 14.50 15.63 4.12
CA ARG A 56 14.93 14.51 3.26
C ARG A 56 13.81 13.94 2.39
N ARG A 57 12.56 14.42 2.54
CA ARG A 57 11.36 13.88 1.86
C ARG A 57 11.15 12.38 2.08
N TRP A 58 11.50 11.88 3.26
CA TRP A 58 11.30 10.47 3.64
C TRP A 58 9.92 10.17 4.23
N GLY A 59 9.16 11.23 4.53
CA GLY A 59 7.78 11.12 4.98
C GLY A 59 6.79 11.49 3.88
N ASP A 60 5.53 11.42 4.24
CA ASP A 60 4.34 11.70 3.45
C ASP A 60 3.65 12.99 3.92
N GLY A 61 4.35 13.86 4.66
CA GLY A 61 3.79 15.06 5.25
C GLY A 61 3.10 14.85 6.61
N LEU A 62 2.88 13.60 7.03
CA LEU A 62 2.40 13.26 8.37
C LEU A 62 3.59 13.03 9.34
N PRO A 63 3.38 13.17 10.67
CA PRO A 63 4.39 12.80 11.65
C PRO A 63 4.82 11.33 11.51
N VAL A 64 6.11 11.06 11.71
CA VAL A 64 6.65 9.69 11.71
C VAL A 64 7.03 9.22 13.11
N ILE A 65 7.00 7.91 13.31
CA ILE A 65 7.64 7.28 14.47
C ILE A 65 9.12 7.04 14.10
N PRO A 66 10.11 7.51 14.89
CA PRO A 66 11.51 7.36 14.52
C PRO A 66 11.88 5.87 14.41
N PRO A 67 12.36 5.38 13.24
CA PRO A 67 12.71 3.97 13.05
C PRO A 67 14.10 3.67 13.63
N THR A 68 14.22 3.73 14.96
CA THR A 68 15.48 3.41 15.65
C THR A 68 15.81 1.92 15.51
N PRO A 69 17.10 1.52 15.65
CA PRO A 69 17.49 0.12 15.57
C PRO A 69 16.67 -0.81 16.48
N GLU A 70 16.31 -0.37 17.69
CA GLU A 70 15.54 -1.15 18.66
C GLU A 70 14.09 -1.33 18.19
N ARG A 71 13.46 -0.30 17.62
CA ARG A 71 12.10 -0.40 17.07
C ARG A 71 12.07 -1.28 15.82
N VAL A 72 13.07 -1.18 14.96
CA VAL A 72 13.21 -2.03 13.76
C VAL A 72 13.46 -3.49 14.16
N GLN A 73 14.32 -3.75 15.15
CA GLN A 73 14.52 -5.09 15.70
C GLN A 73 13.22 -5.67 16.26
N ARG A 74 12.45 -4.88 17.02
CA ARG A 74 11.14 -5.32 17.54
C ARG A 74 10.14 -5.61 16.41
N MET A 75 10.12 -4.80 15.37
CA MET A 75 9.30 -5.01 14.18
C MET A 75 9.65 -6.35 13.50
N LEU A 76 10.93 -6.70 13.43
CA LEU A 76 11.43 -7.94 12.81
C LEU A 76 11.34 -9.18 13.72
N ALA A 77 11.19 -9.01 15.04
CA ALA A 77 11.37 -10.07 16.03
C ALA A 77 10.45 -11.29 15.84
N ARG A 78 9.29 -11.12 15.19
CA ARG A 78 8.31 -12.20 14.94
C ARG A 78 8.45 -12.87 13.58
N ASN A 79 9.54 -12.58 12.85
CA ASN A 79 9.77 -13.11 11.51
C ASN A 79 10.92 -14.13 11.49
N ALA A 80 10.75 -15.20 10.73
CA ALA A 80 11.75 -16.28 10.61
C ALA A 80 12.80 -16.05 9.50
N LEU A 81 12.57 -15.09 8.62
CA LEU A 81 13.46 -14.73 7.50
C LEU A 81 14.52 -13.71 7.95
N SER A 82 15.69 -13.73 7.30
CA SER A 82 16.74 -12.77 7.60
C SER A 82 16.35 -11.35 7.16
N PRO A 83 16.81 -10.29 7.87
CA PRO A 83 16.55 -8.90 7.49
C PRO A 83 16.95 -8.55 6.05
N GLU A 84 17.97 -9.23 5.50
CA GLU A 84 18.49 -9.04 4.15
C GLU A 84 17.65 -9.75 3.07
N THR A 85 16.62 -10.51 3.46
CA THR A 85 15.75 -11.24 2.51
C THR A 85 15.09 -10.26 1.55
N LEU A 86 15.36 -10.42 0.25
CA LEU A 86 14.75 -9.63 -0.81
C LEU A 86 13.30 -10.08 -1.03
N VAL A 87 12.37 -9.14 -0.86
CA VAL A 87 10.93 -9.34 -1.07
C VAL A 87 10.54 -9.02 -2.50
N GLY A 88 11.17 -8.01 -3.10
CA GLY A 88 10.95 -7.61 -4.50
C GLY A 88 11.82 -6.43 -4.91
N ALA A 89 11.84 -6.11 -6.21
CA ALA A 89 12.43 -4.88 -6.73
C ALA A 89 11.29 -3.93 -7.09
N LEU A 90 11.28 -2.74 -6.49
CA LEU A 90 10.14 -1.82 -6.59
C LEU A 90 10.41 -0.74 -7.62
N ALA A 91 9.63 -0.75 -8.70
CA ALA A 91 9.57 0.35 -9.65
C ALA A 91 9.11 1.65 -8.95
N PRO A 92 9.46 2.84 -9.48
CA PRO A 92 10.23 3.04 -10.73
C PRO A 92 11.75 3.10 -10.57
N GLY A 93 12.26 3.19 -9.34
CA GLY A 93 13.70 3.17 -9.05
C GLY A 93 14.31 1.76 -9.02
N PHE A 94 13.48 0.72 -9.06
CA PHE A 94 13.86 -0.69 -8.90
C PHE A 94 14.67 -0.96 -7.64
N GLY A 95 14.37 -0.23 -6.56
CA GLY A 95 15.04 -0.40 -5.28
C GLY A 95 14.75 -1.76 -4.66
N ALA A 96 15.75 -2.32 -3.99
CA ALA A 96 15.67 -3.61 -3.32
C ALA A 96 14.82 -3.51 -2.05
N ALA A 97 13.59 -4.01 -2.10
CA ALA A 97 12.73 -4.14 -0.91
C ALA A 97 13.18 -5.34 -0.08
N THR A 98 14.22 -5.14 0.72
CA THR A 98 14.59 -6.10 1.76
C THR A 98 13.60 -6.06 2.91
N LEU A 99 13.55 -7.13 3.70
CA LEU A 99 12.70 -7.18 4.88
C LEU A 99 13.05 -6.06 5.88
N GLU A 100 14.33 -5.75 6.08
CA GLU A 100 14.76 -4.62 6.93
C GLU A 100 14.24 -3.28 6.39
N ALA A 101 14.35 -3.03 5.08
CA ALA A 101 13.86 -1.79 4.47
C ALA A 101 12.33 -1.65 4.61
N ILE A 102 11.59 -2.76 4.47
CA ILE A 102 10.14 -2.79 4.72
C ILE A 102 9.85 -2.49 6.19
N ALA A 103 10.58 -3.11 7.12
CA ALA A 103 10.40 -2.89 8.56
C ALA A 103 10.69 -1.45 8.99
N VAL A 104 11.73 -0.82 8.44
CA VAL A 104 12.05 0.61 8.69
C VAL A 104 10.87 1.51 8.32
N ASN A 105 10.29 1.31 7.14
CA ASN A 105 9.14 2.10 6.67
C ASN A 105 7.86 1.77 7.44
N ALA A 106 7.65 0.50 7.81
CA ALA A 106 6.53 0.09 8.64
C ALA A 106 6.60 0.74 10.03
N VAL A 107 7.78 0.80 10.65
CA VAL A 107 7.97 1.54 11.90
C VAL A 107 7.67 3.03 11.69
N ALA A 108 8.22 3.65 10.64
CA ALA A 108 7.98 5.07 10.35
C ALA A 108 6.48 5.41 10.21
N ALA A 109 5.70 4.50 9.61
CA ALA A 109 4.25 4.61 9.48
C ALA A 109 3.48 4.44 10.80
N GLY A 110 4.12 3.94 11.87
CA GLY A 110 3.47 3.58 13.13
C GLY A 110 2.79 2.20 13.10
N CYS A 111 3.14 1.35 12.13
CA CYS A 111 2.57 0.02 11.96
C CYS A 111 2.99 -0.91 13.09
N ASP A 112 2.06 -1.76 13.55
CA ASP A 112 2.35 -2.74 14.59
C ASP A 112 3.13 -3.94 14.03
N PRO A 113 4.05 -4.54 14.80
CA PRO A 113 4.83 -5.70 14.35
C PRO A 113 3.99 -6.89 13.86
N GLU A 114 2.78 -7.05 14.39
CA GLU A 114 1.87 -8.15 14.00
C GLU A 114 1.33 -7.99 12.57
N LEU A 115 1.37 -6.78 12.01
CA LEU A 115 0.92 -6.46 10.66
C LEU A 115 2.03 -6.61 9.62
N LEU A 116 3.30 -6.71 10.02
CA LEU A 116 4.45 -6.81 9.11
C LEU A 116 4.28 -7.92 8.05
N PRO A 117 3.80 -9.14 8.37
CA PRO A 117 3.60 -10.18 7.36
C PRO A 117 2.63 -9.75 6.24
N LEU A 118 1.60 -8.96 6.56
CA LEU A 118 0.65 -8.44 5.57
C LEU A 118 1.24 -7.29 4.76
N VAL A 119 2.04 -6.41 5.37
CA VAL A 119 2.83 -5.41 4.63
C VAL A 119 3.76 -6.10 3.63
N VAL A 120 4.50 -7.12 4.06
CA VAL A 120 5.37 -7.91 3.19
C VAL A 120 4.58 -8.57 2.06
N ALA A 121 3.43 -9.17 2.35
CA ALA A 121 2.57 -9.76 1.31
C ALA A 121 2.07 -8.72 0.31
N ALA A 122 1.70 -7.52 0.76
CA ALA A 122 1.26 -6.43 -0.11
C ALA A 122 2.40 -5.93 -1.00
N ILE A 123 3.61 -5.80 -0.45
CA ILE A 123 4.81 -5.44 -1.22
C ILE A 123 5.18 -6.52 -2.24
N LYS A 124 5.04 -7.81 -1.90
CA LYS A 124 5.20 -8.91 -2.88
C LYS A 124 4.19 -8.80 -4.01
N GLY A 125 2.91 -8.58 -3.69
CA GLY A 125 1.85 -8.40 -4.68
C GLY A 125 2.11 -7.18 -5.58
N ALA A 126 2.51 -6.06 -5.00
CA ALA A 126 2.83 -4.84 -5.75
C ALA A 126 4.09 -4.99 -6.62
N ALA A 127 5.06 -5.81 -6.20
CA ALA A 127 6.27 -6.09 -6.99
C ALA A 127 6.04 -7.13 -8.10
N ALA A 128 4.91 -7.83 -8.10
CA ALA A 128 4.61 -8.84 -9.11
C ALA A 128 4.52 -8.18 -10.51
N PRO A 129 5.13 -8.75 -11.56
CA PRO A 129 5.09 -8.18 -12.91
C PRO A 129 3.68 -7.87 -13.41
N GLU A 130 2.71 -8.71 -13.06
CA GLU A 130 1.30 -8.60 -13.43
C GLU A 130 0.64 -7.35 -12.85
N PHE A 131 1.12 -6.83 -11.71
CA PHE A 131 0.60 -5.60 -11.12
C PHE A 131 1.06 -4.34 -11.86
N ASN A 132 2.15 -4.43 -12.63
CA ASN A 132 2.72 -3.32 -13.40
C ASN A 132 2.92 -2.03 -12.56
N LEU A 133 3.66 -2.16 -11.46
CA LEU A 133 3.91 -1.06 -10.52
C LEU A 133 4.51 0.20 -11.17
N GLN A 134 5.32 0.02 -12.23
CA GLN A 134 5.89 1.13 -13.01
C GLN A 134 4.79 2.02 -13.59
N ALA A 135 3.76 1.43 -14.20
CA ALA A 135 2.64 2.18 -14.76
C ALA A 135 1.82 2.86 -13.67
N ILE A 136 1.69 2.24 -12.49
CA ILE A 136 0.93 2.81 -11.36
C ILE A 136 1.66 3.98 -10.70
N GLN A 137 2.97 3.91 -10.53
CA GLN A 137 3.73 4.96 -9.81
C GLN A 137 4.18 6.11 -10.71
N ALA A 138 4.57 5.83 -11.96
CA ALA A 138 5.12 6.85 -12.86
C ALA A 138 4.07 7.56 -13.73
N THR A 139 2.78 7.23 -13.56
CA THR A 139 1.69 7.84 -14.32
C THR A 139 1.39 9.26 -13.87
N THR A 140 0.87 10.08 -14.80
CA THR A 140 0.28 11.39 -14.50
C THR A 140 -1.12 11.28 -13.91
N ASN A 141 -1.71 10.09 -13.92
CA ASN A 141 -3.00 9.77 -13.34
C ASN A 141 -2.97 9.76 -11.80
N SER A 142 -4.11 10.03 -11.18
CA SER A 142 -4.25 10.01 -9.72
C SER A 142 -4.49 8.60 -9.19
N VAL A 143 -3.50 7.72 -9.27
CA VAL A 143 -3.62 6.33 -8.79
C VAL A 143 -2.95 6.15 -7.43
N ALA A 144 -3.58 5.38 -6.54
CA ALA A 144 -2.96 4.86 -5.32
C ALA A 144 -3.03 3.33 -5.29
N VAL A 145 -2.14 2.72 -4.49
CA VAL A 145 -2.18 1.28 -4.24
C VAL A 145 -3.14 1.01 -3.08
N TRP A 146 -4.30 0.45 -3.39
CA TRP A 146 -5.29 -0.02 -2.43
C TRP A 146 -4.95 -1.45 -1.98
N VAL A 147 -4.97 -1.69 -0.67
CA VAL A 147 -4.77 -3.01 -0.07
C VAL A 147 -6.04 -3.51 0.59
N ILE A 148 -6.54 -4.65 0.13
CA ILE A 148 -7.71 -5.33 0.70
C ILE A 148 -7.21 -6.53 1.50
N VAL A 149 -7.56 -6.61 2.78
CA VAL A 149 -7.24 -7.75 3.65
C VAL A 149 -8.44 -8.70 3.70
N ASN A 150 -8.17 -10.00 3.56
CA ASN A 150 -9.19 -11.05 3.65
C ASN A 150 -8.74 -12.13 4.63
N GLY A 151 -9.70 -12.90 5.12
CA GLY A 151 -9.52 -14.05 5.98
C GLY A 151 -9.47 -13.73 7.48
N PRO A 152 -9.35 -14.76 8.33
CA PRO A 152 -9.54 -14.66 9.79
C PRO A 152 -8.53 -13.73 10.48
N GLY A 153 -7.38 -13.46 9.86
CA GLY A 153 -6.38 -12.53 10.35
C GLY A 153 -6.86 -11.08 10.38
N ALA A 154 -7.79 -10.68 9.50
CA ALA A 154 -8.33 -9.32 9.48
C ALA A 154 -8.96 -8.95 10.83
N ASN A 155 -9.89 -9.78 11.33
CA ASN A 155 -10.55 -9.55 12.61
C ASN A 155 -9.58 -9.64 13.79
N ARG A 156 -8.70 -10.65 13.80
CA ARG A 156 -7.73 -10.84 14.89
C ARG A 156 -6.75 -9.68 15.03
N LEU A 157 -6.37 -9.07 13.91
CA LEU A 157 -5.41 -7.95 13.85
C LEU A 157 -6.10 -6.57 13.92
N GLY A 158 -7.42 -6.53 14.12
CA GLY A 158 -8.16 -5.29 14.34
C GLY A 158 -8.39 -4.47 13.08
N PHE A 159 -8.43 -5.09 11.89
CA PHE A 159 -8.86 -4.39 10.68
C PHE A 159 -10.35 -4.05 10.75
N ASN A 160 -10.72 -2.88 10.21
CA ASN A 160 -12.10 -2.49 10.03
C ASN A 160 -12.58 -2.91 8.63
N ALA A 161 -13.67 -3.66 8.60
CA ALA A 161 -14.38 -4.06 7.39
C ALA A 161 -15.79 -3.44 7.28
N GLY A 162 -16.27 -2.77 8.33
CA GLY A 162 -17.64 -2.28 8.44
C GLY A 162 -17.79 -0.81 8.04
N ILE A 163 -18.59 -0.09 8.82
CA ILE A 163 -18.85 1.34 8.60
C ILE A 163 -17.52 2.11 8.57
N ASN A 164 -17.39 3.01 7.59
CA ASN A 164 -16.20 3.84 7.40
C ASN A 164 -14.89 3.02 7.19
N CYS A 165 -14.96 1.83 6.59
CA CYS A 165 -13.79 0.94 6.43
C CYS A 165 -12.61 1.55 5.65
N LEU A 166 -12.89 2.48 4.74
CA LEU A 166 -11.87 3.24 3.99
C LEU A 166 -11.48 4.57 4.64
N GLY A 167 -12.16 4.97 5.72
CA GLY A 167 -11.94 6.22 6.42
C GLY A 167 -11.08 6.07 7.67
N GLN A 168 -11.15 7.08 8.53
CA GLN A 168 -10.43 7.13 9.80
C GLN A 168 -10.98 6.16 10.85
N GLY A 169 -10.15 5.88 11.87
CA GLY A 169 -10.54 5.21 13.11
C GLY A 169 -9.94 3.82 13.30
N SER A 170 -9.60 3.12 12.22
CA SER A 170 -8.87 1.85 12.29
C SER A 170 -7.36 2.06 12.22
N TRP A 171 -6.66 1.72 13.30
CA TRP A 171 -5.20 1.77 13.36
C TRP A 171 -4.57 0.79 12.36
N ALA A 172 -5.08 -0.44 12.28
CA ALA A 172 -4.56 -1.47 11.38
C ALA A 172 -4.70 -1.07 9.90
N ASN A 173 -5.88 -0.58 9.49
CA ASN A 173 -6.10 -0.10 8.13
C ASN A 173 -5.14 1.06 7.80
N ALA A 174 -5.12 2.09 8.66
CA ALA A 174 -4.37 3.31 8.41
C ALA A 174 -2.85 3.06 8.33
N THR A 175 -2.31 2.36 9.32
CA THR A 175 -0.86 2.15 9.41
C THR A 175 -0.35 1.12 8.41
N LEU A 176 -1.14 0.09 8.04
CA LEU A 176 -0.75 -0.83 6.97
C LEU A 176 -0.73 -0.12 5.62
N GLY A 177 -1.80 0.60 5.28
CA GLY A 177 -1.88 1.35 4.02
C GLY A 177 -0.73 2.36 3.91
N ARG A 178 -0.48 3.11 4.99
CA ARG A 178 0.63 4.06 5.06
C ARG A 178 2.00 3.39 4.98
N ALA A 179 2.20 2.26 5.65
CA ALA A 179 3.46 1.50 5.58
C ALA A 179 3.77 1.05 4.15
N VAL A 180 2.77 0.53 3.43
CA VAL A 180 2.91 0.18 2.01
C VAL A 180 3.31 1.42 1.21
N HIS A 181 2.61 2.55 1.37
CA HIS A 181 2.95 3.78 0.65
C HIS A 181 4.38 4.26 0.92
N LEU A 182 4.82 4.32 2.18
CA LEU A 182 6.18 4.72 2.52
C LEU A 182 7.24 3.79 1.93
N VAL A 183 6.98 2.47 1.87
CA VAL A 183 7.89 1.53 1.18
C VAL A 183 7.95 1.85 -0.32
N LEU A 184 6.81 2.04 -0.98
CA LEU A 184 6.78 2.38 -2.41
C LEU A 184 7.52 3.70 -2.70
N GLN A 185 7.35 4.71 -1.84
CA GLN A 185 8.05 5.99 -1.98
C GLN A 185 9.57 5.85 -1.72
N ASN A 186 9.94 5.35 -0.54
CA ASN A 186 11.32 5.41 -0.07
C ASN A 186 12.21 4.31 -0.65
N VAL A 187 11.65 3.14 -0.96
CA VAL A 187 12.38 2.03 -1.60
C VAL A 187 12.12 1.99 -3.09
N GLY A 188 10.86 2.14 -3.52
CA GLY A 188 10.51 2.17 -4.94
C GLY A 188 10.96 3.46 -5.64
N GLY A 189 11.26 4.51 -4.88
CA GLY A 189 11.75 5.78 -5.43
C GLY A 189 10.64 6.68 -5.96
N ALA A 190 9.36 6.40 -5.69
CA ALA A 190 8.23 7.24 -6.09
C ALA A 190 8.00 8.46 -5.19
N ALA A 191 9.03 9.30 -5.05
CA ALA A 191 8.86 10.59 -4.42
C ALA A 191 7.95 11.51 -5.26
N PRO A 192 6.96 12.20 -4.64
CA PRO A 192 6.08 13.16 -5.31
C PRO A 192 6.84 14.24 -6.09
N GLY A 193 6.50 14.40 -7.37
CA GLY A 193 7.11 15.40 -8.27
C GLY A 193 8.45 14.99 -8.88
N GLU A 194 9.04 13.88 -8.42
CA GLU A 194 10.28 13.32 -8.96
C GLU A 194 9.97 12.10 -9.84
N MET A 195 9.49 11.02 -9.25
CA MET A 195 9.12 9.82 -10.01
C MET A 195 7.65 9.48 -9.88
N ASP A 196 6.97 9.88 -8.79
CA ASP A 196 5.52 9.96 -8.78
C ASP A 196 5.10 11.22 -9.57
N ARG A 197 4.41 10.98 -10.69
CA ARG A 197 4.05 12.02 -11.67
C ARG A 197 2.59 12.41 -11.61
N ALA A 198 1.82 11.96 -10.62
CA ALA A 198 0.39 12.26 -10.51
C ALA A 198 0.16 13.78 -10.58
N THR A 199 -0.73 14.20 -11.49
CA THR A 199 -0.97 15.63 -11.77
C THR A 199 -1.63 16.32 -10.58
N HIS A 200 -2.69 15.69 -10.04
CA HIS A 200 -3.43 16.21 -8.87
C HIS A 200 -3.23 15.35 -7.62
N GLY A 201 -2.77 14.10 -7.77
CA GLY A 201 -2.75 13.11 -6.69
C GLY A 201 -4.15 12.74 -6.20
N GLN A 202 -4.24 11.95 -5.14
CA GLN A 202 -5.49 11.63 -4.45
C GLN A 202 -5.24 11.22 -2.98
N PRO A 203 -6.21 11.41 -2.06
CA PRO A 203 -6.02 11.16 -0.63
C PRO A 203 -5.62 9.73 -0.25
N GLY A 204 -6.01 8.73 -1.04
CA GLY A 204 -5.64 7.33 -0.86
C GLY A 204 -4.14 7.06 -0.96
N LYS A 205 -3.34 8.00 -1.51
CA LYS A 205 -1.89 7.89 -1.47
C LYS A 205 -1.35 7.95 -0.02
N TYR A 206 -2.03 8.56 0.94
CA TYR A 206 -1.60 8.52 2.35
C TYR A 206 -1.90 7.18 3.03
N THR A 207 -3.09 6.65 2.77
CA THR A 207 -3.60 5.41 3.33
C THR A 207 -4.73 4.92 2.44
N PHE A 208 -4.65 3.68 1.96
CA PHE A 208 -5.74 3.05 1.24
C PHE A 208 -5.77 1.56 1.56
N CYS A 209 -6.44 1.21 2.65
CA CYS A 209 -6.55 -0.17 3.09
C CYS A 209 -7.88 -0.42 3.80
N CYS A 210 -8.47 -1.58 3.56
CA CYS A 210 -9.61 -2.09 4.31
C CYS A 210 -9.59 -3.61 4.40
N ALA A 211 -10.45 -4.17 5.24
CA ALA A 211 -10.77 -5.59 5.17
C ALA A 211 -12.11 -5.82 4.43
N GLU A 212 -12.27 -6.99 3.81
CA GLU A 212 -13.60 -7.44 3.33
C GLU A 212 -14.49 -7.79 4.51
N ASN A 213 -15.77 -7.40 4.48
CA ASN A 213 -16.73 -7.74 5.53
C ASN A 213 -17.26 -9.16 5.33
N GLU A 214 -16.42 -10.16 5.58
CA GLU A 214 -16.77 -11.58 5.41
C GLU A 214 -17.91 -12.02 6.35
N ALA A 215 -18.08 -11.35 7.50
CA ALA A 215 -19.07 -11.73 8.51
C ALA A 215 -20.51 -11.34 8.13
N GLU A 216 -20.68 -10.21 7.44
CA GLU A 216 -22.00 -9.72 7.01
C GLU A 216 -22.23 -9.88 5.50
N SER A 217 -21.25 -10.39 4.76
CA SER A 217 -21.41 -10.69 3.34
C SER A 217 -22.24 -11.97 3.14
N PRO A 218 -23.31 -11.94 2.31
CA PRO A 218 -24.05 -13.14 1.94
C PRO A 218 -23.32 -13.99 0.87
N TRP A 219 -22.18 -13.53 0.37
CA TRP A 219 -21.37 -14.19 -0.65
C TRP A 219 -20.04 -14.69 -0.10
N GLN A 220 -19.44 -15.61 -0.86
CA GLN A 220 -18.12 -16.15 -0.56
C GLN A 220 -17.07 -15.04 -0.53
N ALA A 221 -16.17 -15.12 0.46
CA ALA A 221 -15.06 -14.20 0.61
C ALA A 221 -14.15 -14.21 -0.63
N LEU A 222 -13.66 -13.03 -1.02
CA LEU A 222 -12.84 -12.81 -2.22
C LEU A 222 -11.61 -13.73 -2.27
N HIS A 223 -10.96 -13.97 -1.14
CA HIS A 223 -9.77 -14.82 -1.11
C HIS A 223 -10.09 -16.28 -1.43
N VAL A 224 -11.24 -16.79 -0.98
CA VAL A 224 -11.70 -18.15 -1.28
C VAL A 224 -12.11 -18.26 -2.74
N GLU A 225 -12.80 -17.25 -3.30
CA GLU A 225 -13.11 -17.18 -4.73
C GLU A 225 -11.84 -17.20 -5.61
N ARG A 226 -10.73 -16.67 -5.08
CA ARG A 226 -9.41 -16.66 -5.72
C ARG A 226 -8.59 -17.93 -5.46
N GLY A 227 -9.19 -18.96 -4.86
CA GLY A 227 -8.59 -20.29 -4.67
C GLY A 227 -7.73 -20.43 -3.40
N PHE A 228 -7.72 -19.44 -2.51
CA PHE A 228 -7.08 -19.60 -1.20
C PHE A 228 -7.99 -20.36 -0.24
N ARG A 229 -7.37 -21.02 0.76
CA ARG A 229 -8.12 -21.70 1.82
C ARG A 229 -8.82 -20.67 2.71
N ALA A 230 -10.00 -21.02 3.25
CA ALA A 230 -10.79 -20.15 4.13
C ALA A 230 -10.04 -19.73 5.41
N GLU A 231 -9.05 -20.51 5.85
CA GLU A 231 -8.24 -20.18 7.02
C GLU A 231 -7.03 -19.29 6.70
N ALA A 232 -6.76 -19.04 5.41
CA ALA A 232 -5.66 -18.20 4.98
C ALA A 232 -6.02 -16.73 5.16
N THR A 233 -5.09 -15.94 5.70
CA THR A 233 -5.17 -14.49 5.63
C THR A 233 -4.40 -14.02 4.41
N THR A 234 -5.04 -13.26 3.55
CA THR A 234 -4.46 -12.79 2.29
C THR A 234 -4.57 -11.29 2.15
N VAL A 235 -3.81 -10.74 1.22
CA VAL A 235 -3.99 -9.37 0.76
C VAL A 235 -4.19 -9.36 -0.74
N THR A 236 -5.10 -8.51 -1.22
CA THR A 236 -5.23 -8.16 -2.63
C THR A 236 -4.74 -6.72 -2.80
N VAL A 237 -3.91 -6.47 -3.80
CA VAL A 237 -3.45 -5.12 -4.16
C VAL A 237 -4.13 -4.67 -5.45
N VAL A 238 -4.58 -3.42 -5.48
CA VAL A 238 -5.30 -2.82 -6.61
C VAL A 238 -4.73 -1.44 -6.88
N GLY A 239 -4.45 -1.10 -8.14
CA GLY A 239 -4.24 0.29 -8.54
C GLY A 239 -5.60 0.96 -8.68
N ALA A 240 -5.90 1.94 -7.82
CA ALA A 240 -7.22 2.56 -7.75
C ALA A 240 -7.12 4.09 -7.83
N GLU A 241 -7.96 4.69 -8.68
CA GLU A 241 -8.00 6.14 -8.90
C GLU A 241 -8.68 6.91 -7.76
N GLY A 242 -9.49 6.21 -6.97
CA GLY A 242 -10.21 6.76 -5.84
C GLY A 242 -11.51 6.01 -5.63
N THR A 243 -12.47 6.68 -4.99
CA THR A 243 -13.81 6.14 -4.75
C THR A 243 -14.85 7.05 -5.35
N MET A 244 -15.87 6.46 -5.98
CA MET A 244 -17.08 7.16 -6.40
C MET A 244 -18.24 6.65 -5.54
N ASN A 245 -19.05 7.56 -4.99
CA ASN A 245 -20.24 7.17 -4.24
C ASN A 245 -21.40 6.88 -5.20
N MET A 246 -22.09 5.76 -4.96
CA MET A 246 -23.32 5.38 -5.65
C MET A 246 -24.48 5.53 -4.66
N ASN A 247 -25.34 6.52 -4.87
CA ASN A 247 -26.51 6.72 -4.02
C ASN A 247 -27.76 6.10 -4.66
N THR A 248 -28.38 5.16 -3.96
CA THR A 248 -29.69 4.60 -4.30
C THR A 248 -30.40 4.16 -3.02
N HIS A 249 -31.74 4.18 -3.05
CA HIS A 249 -32.59 3.70 -1.97
C HIS A 249 -33.52 2.58 -2.43
N THR A 250 -33.28 2.02 -3.63
CA THR A 250 -34.09 0.93 -4.14
C THR A 250 -33.90 -0.34 -3.32
N LYS A 251 -34.98 -1.11 -3.21
CA LYS A 251 -34.99 -2.44 -2.59
C LYS A 251 -35.22 -3.54 -3.62
N ASP A 252 -35.22 -3.17 -4.90
CA ASP A 252 -35.42 -4.04 -6.04
C ASP A 252 -34.06 -4.37 -6.68
N ALA A 253 -33.82 -5.65 -6.95
CA ALA A 253 -32.52 -6.13 -7.41
C ALA A 253 -32.17 -5.61 -8.82
N ASP A 254 -33.13 -5.58 -9.74
CA ASP A 254 -32.91 -5.14 -11.12
C ASP A 254 -32.61 -3.63 -11.16
N GLN A 255 -33.35 -2.85 -10.37
CA GLN A 255 -33.07 -1.42 -10.22
C GLN A 255 -31.72 -1.15 -9.56
N LEU A 256 -31.30 -1.98 -8.61
CA LEU A 256 -30.00 -1.86 -7.96
C LEU A 256 -28.84 -2.17 -8.92
N LEU A 257 -28.94 -3.26 -9.68
CA LEU A 257 -27.98 -3.61 -10.74
C LEU A 257 -27.89 -2.51 -11.78
N ARG A 258 -29.05 -1.96 -12.20
CA ARG A 258 -29.09 -0.84 -13.13
C ARG A 258 -28.38 0.40 -12.56
N ALA A 259 -28.58 0.72 -11.29
CA ALA A 259 -27.88 1.85 -10.66
C ALA A 259 -26.35 1.64 -10.60
N PHE A 260 -25.89 0.41 -10.33
CA PHE A 260 -24.47 0.07 -10.38
C PHE A 260 -23.93 0.22 -11.80
N ALA A 261 -24.58 -0.40 -12.80
CA ALA A 261 -24.16 -0.34 -14.20
C ALA A 261 -24.12 1.11 -14.71
N GLU A 262 -25.18 1.89 -14.48
CA GLU A 262 -25.25 3.28 -14.95
C GLU A 262 -24.19 4.18 -14.31
N THR A 263 -23.80 3.92 -13.05
CA THR A 263 -22.72 4.67 -12.41
C THR A 263 -21.34 4.22 -12.89
N MET A 264 -21.16 2.92 -13.15
CA MET A 264 -19.92 2.36 -13.70
C MET A 264 -19.64 2.82 -15.13
N MET A 265 -20.66 3.24 -15.90
CA MET A 265 -20.48 3.81 -17.25
C MET A 265 -19.65 5.11 -17.28
N HIS A 266 -19.45 5.77 -16.14
CA HIS A 266 -18.66 7.01 -16.04
C HIS A 266 -17.33 6.79 -15.28
N PRO A 267 -16.46 5.89 -15.75
CA PRO A 267 -15.14 5.69 -15.17
C PRO A 267 -14.28 6.95 -15.33
N PRO A 268 -13.30 7.16 -14.47
CA PRO A 268 -12.22 8.04 -14.82
C PRO A 268 -11.48 7.46 -16.04
N SER A 269 -10.91 8.32 -16.89
CA SER A 269 -10.70 8.00 -18.31
C SER A 269 -9.75 6.83 -18.62
N ASN A 270 -8.95 6.34 -17.67
CA ASN A 270 -7.80 5.50 -17.98
C ASN A 270 -8.10 4.00 -17.96
N GLU A 271 -8.96 3.51 -17.05
CA GLU A 271 -9.25 2.06 -16.99
C GLU A 271 -9.95 1.56 -18.26
N TYR A 272 -10.71 2.43 -18.94
CA TYR A 272 -11.41 2.10 -20.18
C TYR A 272 -10.56 2.27 -21.44
N THR A 273 -9.55 3.16 -21.40
CA THR A 273 -8.70 3.44 -22.58
C THR A 273 -7.43 2.60 -22.59
N HIS A 274 -6.92 2.21 -21.43
CA HIS A 274 -5.64 1.49 -21.28
C HIS A 274 -5.81 0.11 -20.64
N GLY A 275 -7.05 -0.29 -20.34
CA GLY A 275 -7.38 -1.54 -19.65
C GLY A 275 -7.36 -1.39 -18.13
N GLY A 276 -8.21 -2.19 -17.48
CA GLY A 276 -8.42 -2.19 -16.04
C GLY A 276 -9.68 -2.99 -15.69
N GLU A 277 -9.83 -3.33 -14.42
CA GLU A 277 -11.03 -4.01 -13.91
C GLU A 277 -11.75 -3.06 -12.95
N PRO A 278 -13.03 -2.71 -13.18
CA PRO A 278 -13.76 -1.89 -12.23
C PRO A 278 -13.98 -2.68 -10.93
N TRP A 279 -13.82 -1.99 -9.81
CA TRP A 279 -14.06 -2.56 -8.48
C TRP A 279 -15.31 -1.95 -7.84
N LEU A 280 -16.18 -2.82 -7.31
CA LEU A 280 -17.35 -2.44 -6.54
C LEU A 280 -17.17 -2.82 -5.07
N ILE A 281 -17.44 -1.87 -4.18
CA ILE A 281 -17.63 -2.13 -2.75
C ILE A 281 -19.13 -2.10 -2.50
N VAL A 282 -19.72 -3.27 -2.31
CA VAL A 282 -21.16 -3.43 -2.08
C VAL A 282 -21.43 -3.49 -0.58
N SER A 283 -22.34 -2.64 -0.09
CA SER A 283 -22.76 -2.68 1.32
C SER A 283 -23.51 -3.99 1.64
N PRO A 284 -23.47 -4.48 2.89
CA PRO A 284 -24.18 -5.70 3.27
C PRO A 284 -25.67 -5.67 2.91
N GLU A 285 -26.35 -4.54 3.10
CA GLU A 285 -27.77 -4.38 2.73
C GLU A 285 -28.03 -4.60 1.23
N HIS A 286 -27.21 -4.00 0.37
CA HIS A 286 -27.35 -4.16 -1.08
C HIS A 286 -26.98 -5.58 -1.54
N ALA A 287 -25.95 -6.18 -0.93
CA ALA A 287 -25.60 -7.57 -1.19
C ALA A 287 -26.75 -8.53 -0.80
N ASP A 288 -27.42 -8.26 0.32
CA ASP A 288 -28.59 -9.02 0.79
C ASP A 288 -29.79 -8.90 -0.15
N ILE A 289 -30.08 -7.71 -0.69
CA ILE A 289 -31.13 -7.51 -1.69
C ILE A 289 -30.89 -8.41 -2.90
N LEU A 290 -29.67 -8.39 -3.43
CA LEU A 290 -29.28 -9.20 -4.60
C LEU A 290 -29.35 -10.70 -4.27
N LYS A 291 -28.87 -11.11 -3.10
CA LYS A 291 -28.93 -12.50 -2.66
C LYS A 291 -30.36 -13.00 -2.52
N ARG A 292 -31.28 -12.19 -1.96
CA ARG A 292 -32.71 -12.55 -1.81
C ARG A 292 -33.43 -12.67 -3.15
N ALA A 293 -32.97 -11.96 -4.16
CA ALA A 293 -33.41 -12.14 -5.55
C ALA A 293 -32.80 -13.38 -6.23
N GLY A 294 -31.98 -14.16 -5.52
CA GLY A 294 -31.38 -15.41 -6.01
C GLY A 294 -30.03 -15.22 -6.71
N LEU A 295 -29.47 -14.00 -6.73
CA LEU A 295 -28.22 -13.72 -7.43
C LEU A 295 -27.00 -14.09 -6.59
N SER A 296 -26.08 -14.86 -7.19
CA SER A 296 -24.73 -15.02 -6.67
C SER A 296 -23.86 -13.81 -7.03
N LYS A 297 -22.71 -13.66 -6.36
CA LYS A 297 -21.70 -12.64 -6.71
C LYS A 297 -21.24 -12.76 -8.17
N ALA A 298 -21.20 -13.99 -8.70
CA ALA A 298 -20.85 -14.27 -10.09
C ALA A 298 -21.97 -13.86 -11.07
N ASP A 299 -23.24 -14.00 -10.67
CA ASP A 299 -24.36 -13.49 -11.46
C ASP A 299 -24.31 -11.97 -11.51
N VAL A 300 -24.15 -11.30 -10.36
CA VAL A 300 -23.99 -9.84 -10.29
C VAL A 300 -22.86 -9.35 -11.19
N ARG A 301 -21.69 -10.01 -11.18
CA ARG A 301 -20.57 -9.64 -12.05
C ARG A 301 -20.88 -9.83 -13.54
N ARG A 302 -21.73 -10.80 -13.90
CA ARG A 302 -22.10 -11.06 -15.30
C ARG A 302 -23.13 -10.07 -15.83
N GLU A 303 -24.01 -9.57 -14.97
CA GLU A 303 -25.03 -8.58 -15.33
C GLU A 303 -24.46 -7.15 -15.47
N LEU A 304 -23.26 -6.89 -14.93
CA LEU A 304 -22.55 -5.60 -14.98
C LEU A 304 -21.48 -5.58 -16.08
#